data_AF-A0A959WKX9-F1
#
_entry.id   AF-A0A959WKX9-F1
#
_cell.length_a   1.000
_cell.length_b   1.000
_cell.length_c   1.000
_cell.angle_alpha   90.00
_cell.angle_beta   90.00
_cell.angle_gamma   90.00
#
_symmetry.space_group_name_H-M   'P 1'
#
loop_
_entity.id
_entity.type
_entity.pdbx_description
1 polymer ?
#
loop_
_entity_poly.entity_id
_entity_poly.type
_entity_poly.pdbx_seq_one_letter_code
_entity_poly.pdbx_strand_id
1 'polypeptide(L)'
;MPLELTPETRSAIDGLDGDLRRAAEQFGLAVLPGLSRLTPAVSGEDSRLTLTSLALDGEGEPDPLSLAACLSAHAAYVRSRKKPDGLSVGGLALARLLVWSQRAALLGPPPRVTWMGPATRTPEEYEGTLLHAECAVSVDDVTKRARAAAVVVATGPVS
;
A
#
# COMPACT_ATOMS: atom_id res chain seq x y z
N MET A 1 0.40 13.61 11.31
CA MET A 1 -0.17 12.70 10.30
C MET A 1 -1.59 12.38 10.74
N PRO A 2 -2.60 12.61 9.88
CA PRO A 2 -4.02 12.43 10.20
C PRO A 2 -4.43 10.95 10.36
N LEU A 3 -3.54 10.02 9.98
CA LEU A 3 -3.76 8.58 10.11
C LEU A 3 -3.27 8.10 11.48
N GLU A 4 -4.20 7.60 12.27
CA GLU A 4 -3.95 6.86 13.50
C GLU A 4 -3.94 5.35 13.22
N LEU A 5 -3.25 4.61 14.08
CA LEU A 5 -3.19 3.15 14.03
C LEU A 5 -3.89 2.60 15.25
N THR A 6 -4.52 1.43 15.13
CA THR A 6 -5.03 0.72 16.31
C THR A 6 -3.87 0.43 17.28
N PRO A 7 -4.14 0.26 18.58
CA PRO A 7 -3.11 -0.08 19.57
C PRO A 7 -2.29 -1.31 19.19
N GLU A 8 -2.94 -2.35 18.66
CA GLU A 8 -2.30 -3.61 18.25
C GLU A 8 -1.35 -3.37 17.07
N THR A 9 -1.84 -2.63 16.08
CA THR A 9 -1.09 -2.28 14.86
C THR A 9 0.13 -1.43 15.20
N ARG A 10 -0.05 -0.44 16.09
CA ARG A 10 1.03 0.42 16.57
C ARG A 10 2.08 -0.40 17.33
N SER A 11 1.64 -1.25 18.25
CA SER A 11 2.55 -2.10 19.04
C SER A 11 3.38 -3.03 18.15
N ALA A 12 2.81 -3.55 17.06
CA ALA A 12 3.53 -4.39 16.12
C ALA A 12 4.65 -3.64 15.37
N ILE A 13 4.41 -2.39 14.96
CA ILE A 13 5.42 -1.54 14.31
C ILE A 13 6.47 -1.05 15.31
N ASP A 14 6.05 -0.71 16.53
CA ASP A 14 6.95 -0.27 17.59
C ASP A 14 7.93 -1.39 18.00
N GLY A 15 7.50 -2.64 17.88
CA GLY A 15 8.33 -3.84 18.07
C GLY A 15 9.38 -4.11 16.99
N LEU A 16 9.36 -3.39 15.86
CA LEU A 16 10.45 -3.46 14.87
C LEU A 16 11.71 -2.81 15.45
N ASP A 17 12.85 -3.48 15.30
CA ASP A 17 14.14 -2.87 15.61
C ASP A 17 14.48 -1.71 14.66
N GLY A 18 15.52 -0.96 14.99
CA GLY A 18 15.93 0.23 14.24
C GLY A 18 16.41 -0.04 12.81
N ASP A 19 16.90 -1.24 12.51
CA ASP A 19 17.37 -1.61 11.17
C ASP A 19 16.19 -1.98 10.29
N LEU A 20 15.26 -2.77 10.82
CA LEU A 20 14.01 -3.14 10.14
C LEU A 20 13.14 -1.91 9.86
N ARG A 21 13.06 -0.96 10.80
CA ARG A 21 12.33 0.30 10.58
C ARG A 21 12.94 1.11 9.44
N ARG A 22 14.27 1.23 9.40
CA ARG A 22 14.99 1.90 8.29
C ARG A 22 14.79 1.17 6.96
N ALA A 23 14.82 -0.15 6.95
CA ALA A 23 14.55 -0.94 5.75
C ALA A 23 13.12 -0.71 5.25
N ALA A 24 12.13 -0.68 6.14
CA ALA A 24 10.74 -0.38 5.79
C ALA A 24 10.59 1.03 5.18
N GLU A 25 11.24 2.04 5.74
CA GLU A 25 11.28 3.40 5.19
C GLU A 25 11.89 3.42 3.78
N GLN A 26 13.00 2.71 3.57
CA GLN A 26 13.64 2.59 2.26
C GLN A 26 12.73 1.89 1.24
N PHE A 27 12.07 0.81 1.60
CA PHE A 27 11.05 0.17 0.74
C PHE A 27 9.92 1.13 0.41
N GLY A 28 9.42 1.87 1.40
CA GLY A 28 8.37 2.86 1.21
C GLY A 28 8.77 3.96 0.22
N LEU A 29 10.01 4.45 0.32
CA LEU A 29 10.56 5.43 -0.61
C LEU A 29 10.78 4.83 -2.01
N ALA A 30 11.20 3.57 -2.11
CA ALA A 30 11.42 2.90 -3.39
C ALA A 30 10.13 2.75 -4.21
N VAL A 31 8.96 2.64 -3.57
CA VAL A 31 7.66 2.54 -4.26
C VAL A 31 7.02 3.90 -4.59
N LEU A 32 7.55 5.00 -4.07
CA LEU A 32 7.02 6.35 -4.29
C LEU A 32 6.88 6.73 -5.78
N PRO A 33 7.82 6.39 -6.69
CA PRO A 33 7.65 6.67 -8.12
C PRO A 33 6.41 5.98 -8.71
N GLY A 34 6.06 4.78 -8.22
CA GLY A 34 4.85 4.06 -8.61
C GLY A 34 3.58 4.80 -8.19
N LEU A 35 3.48 5.17 -6.90
CA LEU A 35 2.37 5.97 -6.39
C LEU A 35 2.24 7.32 -7.10
N SER A 36 3.37 7.98 -7.37
CA SER A 36 3.39 9.29 -8.04
C SER A 36 2.88 9.20 -9.49
N ARG A 37 3.15 8.10 -10.19
CA ARG A 37 2.62 7.83 -11.53
C ARG A 37 1.13 7.55 -11.52
N LEU A 38 0.66 6.80 -10.53
CA LEU A 38 -0.76 6.40 -10.42
C LEU A 38 -1.63 7.55 -9.90
N THR A 39 -1.03 8.54 -9.24
CA THR A 39 -1.68 9.78 -8.77
C THR A 39 -2.96 9.56 -7.94
N PRO A 40 -2.99 8.64 -6.96
CA PRO A 40 -4.20 8.44 -6.16
C PRO A 40 -4.63 9.72 -5.45
N ALA A 41 -5.95 9.94 -5.38
CA ALA A 41 -6.51 11.16 -4.80
C ALA A 41 -6.14 11.30 -3.32
N VAL A 42 -5.73 12.50 -2.92
CA VAL A 42 -5.43 12.85 -1.52
C VAL A 42 -6.50 13.79 -1.01
N SER A 43 -7.28 13.34 -0.03
CA SER A 43 -8.16 14.20 0.75
C SER A 43 -7.36 14.86 1.87
N GLY A 44 -7.66 16.13 2.15
CA GLY A 44 -7.31 16.72 3.44
C GLY A 44 -8.56 16.57 4.29
N GLU A 45 -8.54 15.66 5.26
CA GLU A 45 -9.59 15.61 6.26
C GLU A 45 -8.99 16.09 7.57
N ASP A 46 -9.66 17.03 8.22
CA ASP A 46 -9.27 17.54 9.54
C ASP A 46 -9.54 16.49 10.64
N SER A 47 -10.25 15.41 10.32
CA SER A 47 -10.56 14.33 11.24
C SER A 47 -9.44 13.27 11.29
N ARG A 48 -9.14 12.81 12.51
CA ARG A 48 -8.24 11.67 12.75
C ARG A 48 -8.90 10.39 12.26
N LEU A 49 -8.28 9.76 11.27
CA LEU A 49 -8.76 8.53 10.66
C LEU A 49 -7.94 7.36 11.22
N THR A 50 -8.59 6.33 11.73
CA THR A 50 -7.90 5.12 12.22
C THR A 50 -7.80 4.08 11.12
N LEU A 51 -6.60 3.59 10.82
CA LEU A 51 -6.42 2.43 9.94
C LEU A 51 -6.97 1.17 10.62
N THR A 52 -7.96 0.54 10.02
CA THR A 52 -8.59 -0.68 10.56
C THR A 52 -8.28 -1.94 9.77
N SER A 53 -7.90 -1.82 8.48
CA SER A 53 -7.47 -2.95 7.66
C SER A 53 -6.64 -2.48 6.46
N LEU A 54 -5.65 -3.28 6.07
CA LEU A 54 -4.85 -3.11 4.85
C LEU A 54 -4.59 -4.47 4.16
N ALA A 55 -5.65 -5.22 3.88
CA ALA A 55 -5.53 -6.58 3.37
C ALA A 55 -5.08 -6.67 1.89
N LEU A 56 -4.41 -7.77 1.55
CA LEU A 56 -4.14 -8.23 0.20
C LEU A 56 -4.82 -9.57 -0.04
N ASP A 57 -5.45 -9.77 -1.20
CA ASP A 57 -6.06 -11.05 -1.57
C ASP A 57 -5.03 -12.19 -1.48
N GLY A 58 -5.40 -13.28 -0.82
CA GLY A 58 -4.56 -14.47 -0.63
C GLY A 58 -3.52 -14.37 0.50
N GLU A 59 -3.14 -13.17 0.95
CA GLU A 59 -2.19 -12.97 2.07
C GLU A 59 -2.84 -12.41 3.33
N GLY A 60 -3.94 -11.67 3.22
CA GLY A 60 -4.58 -10.98 4.34
C GLY A 60 -3.81 -9.72 4.76
N GLU A 61 -3.82 -9.43 6.06
CA GLU A 61 -3.15 -8.26 6.65
C GLU A 61 -1.63 -8.34 6.49
N PRO A 62 -0.93 -7.21 6.28
CA PRO A 62 0.50 -7.19 6.12
C PRO A 62 1.21 -7.52 7.43
N ASP A 63 2.35 -8.20 7.33
CA ASP A 63 3.30 -8.25 8.45
C ASP A 63 3.80 -6.84 8.83
N PRO A 64 4.37 -6.66 10.05
CA PRO A 64 4.72 -5.34 10.56
C PRO A 64 5.72 -4.57 9.68
N LEU A 65 6.67 -5.27 9.04
CA LEU A 65 7.64 -4.65 8.14
C LEU A 65 6.95 -4.10 6.89
N SER A 66 6.06 -4.90 6.29
CA SER A 66 5.29 -4.50 5.11
C SER A 66 4.33 -3.37 5.40
N LEU A 67 3.69 -3.41 6.56
CA LEU A 67 2.83 -2.33 7.02
C LEU A 67 3.60 -1.03 7.19
N ALA A 68 4.74 -1.07 7.89
CA ALA A 68 5.60 0.10 8.06
C ALA A 68 6.07 0.66 6.71
N ALA A 69 6.38 -0.20 5.72
CA ALA A 69 6.73 0.24 4.37
C ALA A 69 5.56 0.91 3.65
N CYS A 70 4.34 0.38 3.77
CA CYS A 70 3.13 0.99 3.20
C CYS A 70 2.84 2.38 3.80
N LEU A 71 2.98 2.51 5.11
CA LEU A 71 2.80 3.78 5.82
C LEU A 71 3.86 4.81 5.40
N SER A 72 5.13 4.39 5.29
CA SER A 72 6.22 5.24 4.82
C SER A 72 6.03 5.69 3.37
N ALA A 73 5.59 4.77 2.49
CA ALA A 73 5.26 5.10 1.10
C ALA A 73 4.16 6.15 1.00
N HIS A 74 3.09 5.96 1.77
CA HIS A 74 1.98 6.90 1.83
C HIS A 74 2.42 8.26 2.38
N ALA A 75 3.14 8.30 3.49
CA ALA A 75 3.63 9.53 4.09
C ALA A 75 4.53 10.32 3.11
N ALA A 76 5.41 9.62 2.39
CA ALA A 76 6.24 10.21 1.35
C ALA A 76 5.40 10.77 0.19
N TYR A 77 4.36 10.04 -0.23
CA TYR A 77 3.45 10.47 -1.28
C TYR A 77 2.64 11.71 -0.88
N VAL A 78 1.99 11.73 0.28
CA VAL A 78 1.19 12.90 0.68
C VAL A 78 2.06 14.15 0.87
N ARG A 79 3.30 13.97 1.34
CA ARG A 79 4.31 15.04 1.40
C ARG A 79 4.69 15.54 0.00
N SER A 80 4.95 14.65 -0.97
CA SER A 80 5.28 15.05 -2.34
C SER A 80 4.12 15.77 -3.04
N ARG A 81 2.88 15.45 -2.65
CA ARG A 81 1.66 16.16 -3.08
C ARG A 81 1.42 17.49 -2.36
N LYS A 82 2.35 17.95 -1.52
CA LYS A 82 2.24 19.17 -0.69
C LYS A 82 1.01 19.18 0.22
N LYS A 83 0.61 17.99 0.70
CA LYS A 83 -0.50 17.77 1.62
C LYS A 83 -0.02 16.92 2.80
N PRO A 84 0.87 17.44 3.68
CA PRO A 84 1.46 16.65 4.76
C PRO A 84 0.43 16.09 5.75
N ASP A 85 -0.72 16.78 5.89
CA ASP A 85 -1.87 16.33 6.69
C ASP A 85 -2.95 15.66 5.83
N GLY A 86 -2.60 15.24 4.62
CA GLY A 86 -3.51 14.53 3.72
C GLY A 86 -3.53 13.03 3.97
N LEU A 87 -4.63 12.40 3.54
CA LEU A 87 -4.78 10.96 3.49
C LEU A 87 -5.23 10.53 2.09
N SER A 88 -4.67 9.42 1.60
CA SER A 88 -5.20 8.67 0.48
C SER A 88 -5.45 7.21 0.86
N VAL A 89 -6.73 6.84 1.08
CA VAL A 89 -7.12 5.44 1.34
C VAL A 89 -6.79 4.55 0.14
N GLY A 90 -7.07 5.05 -1.07
CA GLY A 90 -6.66 4.39 -2.33
C GLY A 90 -5.14 4.33 -2.48
N GLY A 91 -4.41 5.36 -2.02
CA GLY A 91 -2.95 5.36 -2.00
C GLY A 91 -2.37 4.29 -1.08
N LEU A 92 -2.98 4.03 0.09
CA LEU A 92 -2.59 2.91 0.97
C LEU A 92 -2.83 1.56 0.30
N ALA A 93 -4.00 1.35 -0.32
CA ALA A 93 -4.27 0.10 -1.06
C ALA A 93 -3.27 -0.12 -2.20
N LEU A 94 -2.94 0.92 -2.97
CA LEU A 94 -1.89 0.83 -4.01
C LEU A 94 -0.49 0.60 -3.42
N ALA A 95 -0.17 1.21 -2.29
CA ALA A 95 1.09 0.99 -1.60
C ALA A 95 1.24 -0.48 -1.19
N ARG A 96 0.15 -1.14 -0.73
CA ARG A 96 0.16 -2.57 -0.40
C ARG A 96 0.54 -3.44 -1.60
N LEU A 97 -0.01 -3.17 -2.78
CA LEU A 97 0.34 -3.88 -4.02
C LEU A 97 1.79 -3.62 -4.45
N LEU A 98 2.25 -2.36 -4.36
CA LEU A 98 3.61 -2.01 -4.74
C LEU A 98 4.65 -2.61 -3.80
N VAL A 99 4.42 -2.54 -2.49
CA VAL A 99 5.29 -3.16 -1.47
C VAL A 99 5.32 -4.67 -1.66
N TRP A 100 4.17 -5.30 -1.91
CA TRP A 100 4.12 -6.72 -2.26
C TRP A 100 5.00 -7.05 -3.47
N SER A 101 4.87 -6.30 -4.57
CA SER A 101 5.67 -6.56 -5.78
C SER A 101 7.18 -6.39 -5.55
N GLN A 102 7.58 -5.42 -4.72
CA GLN A 102 8.99 -5.22 -4.34
C GLN A 102 9.51 -6.37 -3.48
N ARG A 103 8.71 -6.89 -2.55
CA ARG A 103 9.10 -8.03 -1.73
C ARG A 103 9.17 -9.32 -2.54
N ALA A 104 8.22 -9.55 -3.44
CA ALA A 104 8.24 -10.71 -4.33
C ALA A 104 9.53 -10.75 -5.18
N ALA A 105 10.05 -9.60 -5.61
CA ALA A 105 11.32 -9.48 -6.32
C ALA A 105 12.55 -9.92 -5.51
N LEU A 106 12.46 -10.00 -4.18
CA LEU A 106 13.54 -10.49 -3.31
C LEU A 106 13.53 -12.01 -3.16
N LEU A 107 12.42 -12.66 -3.49
CA LEU A 107 12.22 -14.11 -3.32
C LEU A 107 12.45 -14.90 -4.61
N GLY A 108 12.68 -14.24 -5.74
CA GLY A 108 12.88 -14.89 -7.03
C GLY A 108 12.75 -13.91 -8.19
N PRO A 109 12.54 -14.41 -9.42
CA PRO A 109 12.23 -13.57 -10.56
C PRO A 109 11.06 -12.62 -10.23
N PRO A 110 11.24 -11.30 -10.39
CA PRO A 110 10.21 -10.35 -10.00
C PRO A 110 8.95 -10.59 -10.83
N PRO A 111 7.77 -10.59 -10.20
CA PRO A 111 6.53 -10.62 -10.94
C PRO A 111 6.43 -9.37 -11.82
N ARG A 112 5.96 -9.53 -13.07
CA ARG A 112 5.73 -8.38 -13.95
C ARG A 112 4.33 -7.86 -13.72
N VAL A 113 4.21 -6.64 -13.20
CA VAL A 113 2.94 -5.92 -13.12
C VAL A 113 2.67 -5.24 -14.47
N THR A 114 1.66 -5.71 -15.20
CA THR A 114 1.30 -5.17 -16.52
C THR A 114 0.30 -4.02 -16.42
N TRP A 115 -0.50 -4.01 -15.36
CA TRP A 115 -1.43 -2.93 -15.05
C TRP A 115 -1.62 -2.80 -13.53
N MET A 116 -1.83 -1.59 -13.04
CA MET A 116 -2.20 -1.31 -11.65
C MET A 116 -3.08 -0.08 -11.58
N GLY A 117 -4.10 -0.09 -10.73
CA GLY A 117 -4.99 1.06 -10.56
C GLY A 117 -6.16 0.81 -9.60
N PRO A 118 -7.17 1.70 -9.61
CA PRO A 118 -8.43 1.48 -8.89
C PRO A 118 -9.14 0.23 -9.41
N ALA A 119 -9.68 -0.61 -8.53
CA ALA A 119 -10.33 -1.86 -8.93
C ALA A 119 -11.50 -1.66 -9.91
N THR A 120 -12.21 -0.53 -9.84
CA THR A 120 -13.30 -0.17 -10.75
C THR A 120 -12.86 0.16 -12.17
N ARG A 121 -11.55 0.27 -12.42
CA ARG A 121 -10.95 0.54 -13.74
C ARG A 121 -10.09 -0.61 -14.23
N THR A 122 -10.23 -1.78 -13.63
CA THR A 122 -9.54 -2.99 -14.11
C THR A 122 -9.91 -3.23 -15.58
N PRO A 123 -8.94 -3.52 -16.46
CA PRO A 123 -9.24 -3.87 -17.85
C PRO A 123 -10.21 -5.05 -17.93
N GLU A 124 -11.11 -5.04 -18.91
CA GLU A 124 -12.02 -6.17 -19.15
C GLU A 124 -11.27 -7.41 -19.62
N GLU A 125 -10.23 -7.20 -20.43
CA GLU A 125 -9.33 -8.23 -20.93
C GLU A 125 -7.92 -7.99 -20.40
N TYR A 126 -7.32 -9.03 -19.82
CA TYR A 126 -5.95 -9.02 -19.35
C TYR A 126 -5.36 -10.42 -19.36
N GLU A 127 -4.04 -10.49 -19.51
CA GLU A 127 -3.28 -11.73 -19.35
C GLU A 127 -2.58 -11.71 -17.99
N GLY A 128 -2.78 -12.76 -17.18
CA GLY A 128 -2.17 -12.92 -15.86
C GLY A 128 -3.18 -13.11 -14.73
N THR A 129 -2.70 -12.98 -13.50
CA THR A 129 -3.49 -13.10 -12.27
C THR A 129 -3.85 -11.71 -11.77
N LEU A 130 -5.13 -11.52 -11.44
CA LEU A 130 -5.63 -10.31 -10.80
C LEU A 130 -5.43 -10.40 -9.29
N LEU A 131 -4.78 -9.39 -8.71
CA LEU A 131 -4.52 -9.27 -7.28
C LEU A 131 -5.15 -7.99 -6.75
N HIS A 132 -5.94 -8.08 -5.67
CA HIS A 132 -6.52 -6.90 -5.03
C HIS A 132 -5.87 -6.60 -3.68
N ALA A 133 -5.82 -5.30 -3.37
CA ALA A 133 -5.61 -4.83 -2.02
C ALA A 133 -6.82 -3.97 -1.59
N GLU A 134 -7.24 -4.13 -0.35
CA GLU A 134 -8.28 -3.34 0.28
C GLU A 134 -7.70 -2.56 1.47
N CYS A 135 -8.07 -1.29 1.55
CA CYS A 135 -7.77 -0.46 2.72
C CYS A 135 -9.09 0.04 3.32
N ALA A 136 -9.20 -0.08 4.64
CA ALA A 136 -10.31 0.48 5.40
C ALA A 136 -9.77 1.41 6.48
N VAL A 137 -10.40 2.59 6.60
CA VAL A 137 -10.15 3.55 7.68
C VAL A 137 -11.47 3.96 8.31
N SER A 138 -11.48 4.27 9.60
CA SER A 138 -12.66 4.73 10.34
C SER A 138 -12.51 6.14 10.89
N VAL A 139 -13.60 6.91 10.86
CA VAL A 139 -13.77 8.22 11.53
C VAL A 139 -15.18 8.28 12.10
N ASP A 140 -15.33 8.60 13.38
CA ASP A 140 -16.64 8.80 14.03
C ASP A 140 -17.68 7.72 13.65
N ASP A 141 -17.28 6.44 13.80
CA ASP A 141 -18.06 5.23 13.43
C ASP A 141 -18.37 5.03 11.93
N VAL A 142 -17.93 5.93 11.06
CA VAL A 142 -18.03 5.79 9.60
C VAL A 142 -16.76 5.14 9.04
N THR A 143 -16.94 4.03 8.32
CA THR A 143 -15.83 3.34 7.63
C THR A 143 -15.73 3.77 6.17
N LYS A 144 -14.55 4.24 5.76
CA LYS A 144 -14.18 4.52 4.37
C LYS A 144 -13.32 3.39 3.84
N ARG A 145 -13.65 2.90 2.65
CA ARG A 145 -12.92 1.79 2.01
C ARG A 145 -12.41 2.22 0.64
N ALA A 146 -11.25 1.69 0.27
CA ALA A 146 -10.76 1.77 -1.11
C ALA A 146 -10.15 0.43 -1.51
N ARG A 147 -10.34 0.08 -2.79
CA ARG A 147 -9.74 -1.11 -3.39
C ARG A 147 -8.83 -0.73 -4.55
N ALA A 148 -7.67 -1.34 -4.59
CA ALA A 148 -6.74 -1.28 -5.70
C ALA A 148 -6.59 -2.68 -6.30
N ALA A 149 -6.25 -2.73 -7.58
CA ALA A 149 -6.02 -3.97 -8.30
C ALA A 149 -4.70 -3.89 -9.08
N ALA A 150 -4.05 -5.04 -9.26
CA ALA A 150 -2.91 -5.22 -10.13
C ALA A 150 -3.08 -6.48 -10.98
N VAL A 151 -2.74 -6.39 -12.26
CA VAL A 151 -2.60 -7.56 -13.14
C VAL A 151 -1.14 -7.98 -13.10
N VAL A 152 -0.91 -9.22 -12.69
CA VAL A 152 0.42 -9.79 -12.48
C VAL A 152 0.65 -10.96 -13.42
N VAL A 153 1.75 -10.91 -14.17
CA VAL A 153 2.20 -12.02 -15.01
C VAL A 153 3.41 -12.67 -14.37
N ALA A 154 3.36 -13.99 -14.19
CA ALA A 154 4.49 -14.76 -13.74
C ALA A 154 5.63 -14.64 -14.78
N THR A 155 6.81 -14.24 -14.34
CA THR A 155 8.01 -14.40 -15.14
C THR A 155 8.37 -15.88 -15.09
N GLY A 156 8.12 -16.62 -16.18
CA GLY A 156 8.59 -18.00 -16.31
C GLY A 156 10.11 -18.07 -16.17
N PRO A 157 10.69 -19.26 -15.93
CA PRO A 157 12.15 -19.41 -15.99
C PRO A 157 12.63 -18.92 -17.37
N VAL A 158 13.70 -18.13 -17.38
CA VAL A 158 14.38 -17.77 -18.62
C VAL A 158 14.92 -19.06 -19.21
N SER A 159 14.27 -19.54 -20.27
CA SER A 159 14.68 -20.70 -21.07
C SER A 159 16.08 -20.53 -21.63
#